data_AF-A0A6G3WR31-F1
#
_entry.id   AF-A0A6G3WR31-F1
#
_cell.length_a   1.000
_cell.length_b   1.000
_cell.length_c   1.000
_cell.angle_alpha   90.00
_cell.angle_beta   90.00
_cell.angle_gamma   90.00
#
_symmetry.space_group_name_H-M   'P 1'
#
loop_
_entity.id
_entity.type
_entity.pdbx_description
1 polymer ?
#
loop_
_entity_poly.entity_id
_entity_poly.type
_entity_poly.pdbx_seq_one_letter_code
_entity_poly.pdbx_strand_id
1 'polypeptide(L)'
;MTSEHRGDYEELVDEISELLGAPATLENRDFELIAFGAYDSEGDLDPSALDPVRTRSILTRRSTAAVRAWFEGFGITRATGPVRIPPTPEAGVYRGRICLPVRHRGVVHGYVWLLDDDPGPSERQLTAAMGVTARIGALLADEAQHGADLSRELRAVLTAERGWQSDMAVAELRTALGPRADGLHVLLCVAPWPSADPDDAPSVRAVPGATALCTLPWGATAQCLALLIRLRSPDVLTPATTAAGRLLERARGGSGAGSAGG
;
A
#
# COMPACT_ATOMS: atom_id res chain seq x y z
N MET A 1 -10.10 2.03 3.77
CA MET A 1 -10.04 3.50 3.85
C MET A 1 -11.42 4.05 4.16
N THR A 2 -11.60 4.59 5.37
CA THR A 2 -12.72 5.50 5.65
C THR A 2 -12.56 6.75 4.81
N SER A 3 -13.67 7.43 4.50
CA SER A 3 -13.60 8.67 3.73
C SER A 3 -12.77 9.76 4.42
N GLU A 4 -12.66 9.69 5.75
CA GLU A 4 -11.94 10.65 6.59
C GLU A 4 -10.43 10.59 6.36
N HIS A 5 -9.81 9.40 6.43
CA HIS A 5 -8.35 9.30 6.27
C HIS A 5 -7.87 9.68 4.87
N ARG A 6 -8.71 9.54 3.84
CA ARG A 6 -8.34 10.02 2.50
C ARG A 6 -8.20 11.54 2.46
N GLY A 7 -9.13 12.27 3.09
CA GLY A 7 -9.05 13.72 3.20
C GLY A 7 -7.80 14.15 3.96
N ASP A 8 -7.50 13.48 5.08
CA ASP A 8 -6.29 13.76 5.86
C ASP A 8 -4.99 13.59 5.03
N TYR A 9 -4.92 12.54 4.19
CA TYR A 9 -3.75 12.34 3.31
C TYR A 9 -3.69 13.35 2.16
N GLU A 10 -4.83 13.70 1.57
CA GLU A 10 -4.90 14.71 0.50
C GLU A 10 -4.40 16.07 1.03
N GLU A 11 -4.94 16.53 2.17
CA GLU A 11 -4.52 17.79 2.81
C GLU A 11 -3.01 17.81 3.15
N LEU A 12 -2.48 16.72 3.70
CA LEU A 12 -1.06 16.62 4.06
C LEU A 12 -0.15 16.60 2.83
N VAL A 13 -0.58 15.99 1.72
CA VAL A 13 0.23 15.95 0.50
C VAL A 13 0.12 17.27 -0.27
N ASP A 14 -1.02 17.94 -0.24
CA ASP A 14 -1.17 19.31 -0.74
C ASP A 14 -0.23 20.27 0.01
N GLU A 15 -0.18 20.20 1.35
CA GLU A 15 0.77 20.98 2.17
C GLU A 15 2.23 20.72 1.74
N ILE A 16 2.59 19.47 1.44
CA ILE A 16 3.92 19.14 0.92
C ILE A 16 4.14 19.75 -0.46
N SER A 17 3.17 19.63 -1.38
CA SER A 17 3.27 20.19 -2.73
C SER A 17 3.46 21.72 -2.69
N GLU A 18 2.73 22.42 -1.83
CA GLU A 18 2.88 23.86 -1.60
C GLU A 18 4.26 24.23 -1.04
N LEU A 19 4.76 23.50 -0.04
CA LEU A 19 6.09 23.73 0.54
C LEU A 19 7.20 23.54 -0.50
N LEU A 20 7.06 22.53 -1.35
CA LEU A 20 8.06 22.18 -2.36
C LEU A 20 7.93 23.03 -3.64
N GLY A 21 6.78 23.65 -3.88
CA GLY A 21 6.49 24.33 -5.14
C GLY A 21 6.41 23.37 -6.33
N ALA A 22 6.05 22.11 -6.08
CA ALA A 22 6.04 21.04 -7.07
C ALA A 22 5.01 19.96 -6.71
N PRO A 23 4.36 19.31 -7.70
CA PRO A 23 3.44 18.21 -7.41
C PRO A 23 4.12 17.02 -6.73
N ALA A 24 3.45 16.45 -5.73
CA ALA A 24 3.92 15.31 -4.96
C ALA A 24 2.92 14.14 -4.96
N THR A 25 3.40 12.90 -4.93
CA THR A 25 2.57 11.70 -4.70
C THR A 25 2.94 11.06 -3.36
N LEU A 26 1.94 10.60 -2.62
CA LEU A 26 2.12 9.69 -1.48
C LEU A 26 1.86 8.26 -1.93
N GLU A 27 2.82 7.37 -1.71
CA GLU A 27 2.73 5.95 -2.03
C GLU A 27 3.00 5.10 -0.78
N ASN A 28 2.38 3.92 -0.70
CA ASN A 28 2.69 2.94 0.35
C ASN A 28 4.01 2.20 0.08
N ARG A 29 4.40 1.28 0.97
CA ARG A 29 5.62 0.44 0.80
C ARG A 29 5.61 -0.43 -0.46
N ASP A 30 4.42 -0.73 -1.00
CA ASP A 30 4.23 -1.48 -2.25
C ASP A 30 4.20 -0.59 -3.50
N PHE A 31 4.48 0.72 -3.34
CA PHE A 31 4.46 1.72 -4.41
C PHE A 31 3.05 1.85 -5.02
N GLU A 32 2.02 1.69 -4.19
CA GLU A 32 0.63 1.96 -4.53
C GLU A 32 0.28 3.38 -4.11
N LEU A 33 -0.31 4.14 -5.04
CA LEU A 33 -0.71 5.53 -4.83
C LEU A 33 -1.81 5.63 -3.76
N ILE A 34 -1.55 6.44 -2.72
CA ILE A 34 -2.49 6.76 -1.65
C ILE A 34 -3.16 8.10 -1.92
N ALA A 35 -2.37 9.14 -2.21
CA ALA A 35 -2.83 10.50 -2.44
C ALA A 35 -1.90 11.23 -3.43
N PHE A 36 -2.42 12.28 -4.05
CA PHE A 36 -1.69 13.15 -4.98
C PHE A 36 -1.98 14.58 -4.60
N GLY A 37 -0.93 15.37 -4.39
CA GLY A 37 -1.05 16.80 -4.16
C GLY A 37 -0.76 17.55 -5.45
N ALA A 38 -1.72 18.35 -5.89
CA ALA A 38 -1.53 19.20 -7.06
C ALA A 38 -0.69 20.44 -6.71
N TYR A 39 -0.05 21.03 -7.71
CA TYR A 39 0.54 22.36 -7.58
C TYR A 39 0.12 23.18 -8.79
N ASP A 40 -0.83 24.09 -8.59
CA ASP A 40 -1.24 25.07 -9.58
C ASP A 40 -0.24 26.22 -9.53
N SER A 41 0.81 26.17 -10.36
CA SER A 41 1.50 27.40 -10.72
C SER A 41 0.56 28.19 -11.63
N GLU A 42 0.19 29.41 -11.22
CA GLU A 42 -0.41 30.39 -12.12
C GLU A 42 0.58 30.67 -13.27
N GLY A 43 0.42 29.96 -14.39
CA GLY A 43 1.23 30.12 -15.59
C GLY A 43 1.23 28.86 -16.46
N ASP A 44 0.39 28.85 -17.50
CA ASP A 44 0.37 27.93 -18.64
C ASP A 44 0.87 26.50 -18.39
N LEU A 45 -0.06 25.61 -18.01
CA LEU A 45 0.16 24.16 -18.06
C LEU A 45 0.47 23.73 -19.50
N ASP A 46 1.76 23.61 -19.85
CA ASP A 46 2.18 22.93 -21.07
C ASP A 46 1.75 21.45 -20.98
N PRO A 47 0.86 20.96 -21.87
CA PRO A 47 0.45 19.56 -21.90
C PRO A 47 1.62 18.57 -22.09
N SER A 48 2.79 19.05 -22.52
CA SER A 48 4.04 18.27 -22.63
C SER A 48 4.74 18.00 -21.29
N ALA A 49 4.35 18.69 -20.21
CA ALA A 49 4.88 18.51 -18.85
C ALA A 49 4.34 17.24 -18.14
N LEU A 50 3.35 16.57 -18.73
CA LEU A 50 2.85 15.27 -18.26
C LEU A 50 3.65 14.13 -18.90
N ASP A 51 4.69 13.67 -18.20
CA ASP A 51 5.48 12.50 -18.61
C ASP A 51 4.57 11.26 -18.83
N PRO A 52 4.74 10.47 -19.91
CA PRO A 52 4.08 9.18 -20.09
C PRO A 52 4.19 8.22 -18.89
N VAL A 53 5.23 8.33 -18.05
CA VAL A 53 5.34 7.63 -16.76
C VAL A 53 4.38 8.20 -15.72
N ARG A 54 4.07 9.50 -15.71
CA ARG A 54 3.00 10.09 -14.89
C ARG A 54 1.63 9.57 -15.32
N THR A 55 1.35 9.57 -16.62
CA THR A 55 0.11 9.01 -17.16
C THR A 55 0.02 7.52 -16.83
N ARG A 56 1.09 6.74 -17.01
CA ARG A 56 1.08 5.30 -16.73
C ARG A 56 1.07 4.96 -15.24
N SER A 57 1.76 5.69 -14.36
CA SER A 57 1.75 5.46 -12.90
C SER A 57 0.42 5.86 -12.26
N ILE A 58 -0.23 6.92 -12.77
CA ILE A 58 -1.60 7.30 -12.40
C ILE A 58 -2.63 6.28 -12.94
N LEU A 59 -2.41 5.73 -14.15
CA LEU A 59 -3.29 4.75 -14.77
C LEU A 59 -3.10 3.31 -14.26
N THR A 60 -1.89 2.91 -13.85
CA THR A 60 -1.59 1.54 -13.37
C THR A 60 -1.54 1.41 -11.86
N ARG A 61 -1.38 2.53 -11.12
CA ARG A 61 -1.43 2.63 -9.64
C ARG A 61 -0.52 1.65 -8.87
N ARG A 62 0.49 1.07 -9.52
CA ARG A 62 1.43 0.12 -8.90
C ARG A 62 2.72 -0.03 -9.74
N SER A 63 3.87 -0.11 -9.06
CA SER A 63 5.16 -0.46 -9.67
C SER A 63 5.42 -1.97 -9.64
N THR A 64 6.21 -2.51 -10.58
CA THR A 64 6.60 -3.93 -10.55
C THR A 64 7.58 -4.20 -9.40
N ALA A 65 7.70 -5.47 -8.96
CA ALA A 65 8.64 -5.85 -7.92
C ALA A 65 10.10 -5.48 -8.26
N ALA A 66 10.49 -5.58 -9.54
CA ALA A 66 11.81 -5.19 -10.02
C ALA A 66 12.05 -3.67 -9.92
N VAL A 67 11.06 -2.85 -10.30
CA VAL A 67 11.15 -1.38 -10.17
C VAL A 67 11.25 -0.97 -8.71
N ARG A 68 10.45 -1.60 -7.83
CA ARG A 68 10.53 -1.37 -6.39
C ARG A 68 11.91 -1.71 -5.84
N ALA A 69 12.43 -2.92 -6.11
CA ALA A 69 13.74 -3.34 -5.64
C ALA A 69 14.86 -2.39 -6.12
N TRP A 70 14.73 -1.86 -7.33
CA TRP A 70 15.65 -0.86 -7.88
C TRP A 70 15.62 0.45 -7.07
N PHE A 71 14.44 1.01 -6.82
CA PHE A 71 14.29 2.21 -5.99
C PHE A 71 14.77 2.00 -4.55
N GLU A 72 14.46 0.83 -3.97
CA GLU A 72 14.93 0.43 -2.65
C GLU A 72 16.47 0.32 -2.58
N GLY A 73 17.11 0.01 -3.71
CA GLY A 73 18.57 0.00 -3.87
C GLY A 73 19.25 1.34 -3.60
N PHE A 74 18.54 2.47 -3.76
CA PHE A 74 19.04 3.80 -3.37
C PHE A 74 18.99 4.06 -1.86
N GLY A 75 18.53 3.09 -1.07
CA GLY A 75 18.53 3.17 0.39
C GLY A 75 17.32 3.90 0.99
N ILE A 76 16.29 4.19 0.20
CA ILE A 76 15.05 4.88 0.64
C ILE A 76 14.36 4.18 1.83
N THR A 77 14.53 2.86 1.96
CA THR A 77 13.98 2.06 3.07
C THR A 77 14.62 2.41 4.41
N ARG A 78 15.88 2.86 4.41
CA ARG A 78 16.68 3.16 5.62
C ARG A 78 16.95 4.65 5.80
N ALA A 79 16.82 5.45 4.75
CA ALA A 79 17.04 6.88 4.80
C ALA A 79 16.11 7.57 5.81
N THR A 80 16.66 8.55 6.53
CA THR A 80 15.94 9.38 7.51
C THR A 80 15.67 10.80 7.01
N GLY A 81 16.10 11.10 5.79
CA GLY A 81 15.91 12.39 5.12
C GLY A 81 15.70 12.19 3.61
N PRO A 82 15.60 13.30 2.86
CA PRO A 82 15.38 13.27 1.41
C PRO A 82 16.47 12.45 0.68
N VAL A 83 16.05 11.70 -0.32
CA VAL A 83 16.95 10.94 -1.21
C VAL A 83 16.74 11.41 -2.64
N ARG A 84 17.78 11.97 -3.25
CA ARG A 84 17.78 12.34 -4.68
C ARG A 84 18.22 11.14 -5.50
N ILE A 85 17.41 10.78 -6.48
CA ILE A 85 17.62 9.64 -7.39
C ILE A 85 17.79 10.20 -8.79
N PRO A 86 18.96 10.02 -9.42
CA PRO A 86 19.22 10.57 -10.74
C PRO A 86 18.38 9.87 -11.82
N PRO A 87 18.11 10.55 -12.95
CA PRO A 87 17.55 9.87 -14.12
C PRO A 87 18.46 8.72 -14.53
N THR A 88 17.86 7.56 -14.81
CA THR A 88 18.54 6.35 -15.28
C THR A 88 17.73 5.81 -16.46
N PRO A 89 17.96 6.34 -17.68
CA PRO A 89 17.18 5.99 -18.86
C PRO A 89 17.23 4.48 -19.19
N GLU A 90 18.33 3.81 -18.87
CA GLU A 90 18.51 2.37 -19.05
C GLU A 90 17.55 1.55 -18.18
N ALA A 91 17.10 2.12 -17.05
CA ALA A 91 16.09 1.55 -16.17
C ALA A 91 14.67 2.09 -16.44
N GLY A 92 14.50 2.90 -17.50
CA GLY A 92 13.22 3.53 -17.85
C GLY A 92 12.85 4.73 -16.98
N VAL A 93 13.79 5.28 -16.21
CA VAL A 93 13.60 6.47 -15.36
C VAL A 93 14.19 7.68 -16.08
N TYR A 94 13.36 8.40 -16.84
CA TYR A 94 13.82 9.50 -17.70
C TYR A 94 14.03 10.83 -16.98
N ARG A 95 13.41 11.03 -15.81
CA ARG A 95 13.54 12.22 -14.98
C ARG A 95 14.05 11.86 -13.59
N GLY A 96 14.87 12.74 -13.02
CA GLY A 96 15.30 12.61 -11.63
C GLY A 96 14.09 12.64 -10.69
N ARG A 97 14.26 12.03 -9.51
CA ARG A 97 13.22 11.98 -8.48
C ARG A 97 13.80 12.32 -7.13
N ILE A 98 13.00 12.96 -6.30
CA ILE A 98 13.28 13.10 -4.88
C ILE A 98 12.29 12.20 -4.13
N CYS A 99 12.82 11.35 -3.26
CA CYS A 99 12.06 10.53 -2.34
C CYS A 99 12.14 11.14 -0.94
N LEU A 100 11.00 11.37 -0.30
CA LEU A 100 10.91 11.69 1.12
C LEU A 100 10.37 10.45 1.85
N PRO A 101 11.21 9.72 2.61
CA PRO A 101 10.76 8.54 3.34
C PRO A 101 9.74 8.90 4.42
N VAL A 102 8.54 8.31 4.34
CA VAL A 102 7.49 8.50 5.34
C VAL A 102 7.71 7.48 6.46
N ARG A 103 8.12 7.96 7.64
CA ARG A 103 8.52 7.09 8.75
C ARG A 103 7.74 7.35 10.02
N HIS A 104 7.59 6.30 10.83
CA HIS A 104 7.11 6.39 12.20
C HIS A 104 7.94 5.46 13.09
N ARG A 105 8.46 5.97 14.21
CA ARG A 105 9.28 5.20 15.18
C ARG A 105 10.37 4.33 14.53
N GLY A 106 11.04 4.87 13.52
CA GLY A 106 12.14 4.19 12.83
C GLY A 106 11.73 3.18 11.75
N VAL A 107 10.43 2.96 11.53
CA VAL A 107 9.89 2.10 10.45
C VAL A 107 9.42 2.97 9.29
N VAL A 108 9.74 2.60 8.05
CA VAL A 108 9.21 3.24 6.84
C VAL A 108 7.82 2.68 6.55
N HIS A 109 6.84 3.55 6.36
CA HIS A 109 5.44 3.19 6.06
C HIS A 109 5.02 3.57 4.64
N GLY A 110 5.80 4.40 3.95
CA GLY A 110 5.56 4.83 2.59
C GLY A 110 6.60 5.83 2.11
N TYR A 111 6.31 6.47 1.00
CA TYR A 111 7.21 7.42 0.34
C TYR A 111 6.40 8.57 -0.23
N VAL A 112 6.90 9.80 -0.05
CA VAL A 112 6.46 10.92 -0.87
C VAL A 112 7.45 11.12 -2.01
N TRP A 113 6.93 11.21 -3.23
CA TRP A 113 7.74 11.36 -4.45
C TRP A 113 7.44 12.68 -5.15
N LEU A 114 8.47 13.28 -5.71
CA LEU A 114 8.38 14.39 -6.64
C LEU A 114 9.45 14.26 -7.73
N LEU A 115 9.26 14.98 -8.83
CA LEU A 115 10.30 15.11 -9.85
C LEU A 115 11.40 16.04 -9.34
N ASP A 116 12.65 15.71 -9.66
CA ASP A 116 13.80 16.58 -9.43
C ASP A 116 14.00 17.48 -10.66
N ASP A 117 13.18 18.53 -10.76
CA ASP A 117 13.26 19.55 -11.82
C ASP A 117 14.39 20.55 -11.54
N ASP A 118 14.76 21.38 -12.52
CA ASP A 118 15.79 22.44 -12.38
C ASP A 118 15.19 23.83 -12.66
N PRO A 119 15.13 24.75 -11.67
CA PRO A 119 15.56 24.57 -10.28
C PRO A 119 14.58 23.71 -9.48
N GLY A 120 15.12 22.80 -8.66
CA GLY A 120 14.35 21.94 -7.77
C GLY A 120 14.18 22.55 -6.37
N PRO A 121 13.44 21.87 -5.46
CA PRO A 121 13.24 22.37 -4.11
C PRO A 121 14.54 22.52 -3.33
N SER A 122 14.63 23.62 -2.57
CA SER A 122 15.76 23.89 -1.69
C SER A 122 15.80 22.93 -0.49
N GLU A 123 16.99 22.78 0.12
CA GLU A 123 17.16 21.96 1.33
C GLU A 123 16.25 22.42 2.49
N ARG A 124 15.92 23.72 2.56
CA ARG A 124 14.97 24.25 3.56
C ARG A 124 13.55 23.76 3.31
N GLN A 125 13.10 23.78 2.06
CA GLN A 125 11.78 23.27 1.68
C GLN A 125 11.69 21.77 1.90
N LEU A 126 12.74 21.02 1.53
CA LEU A 126 12.81 19.58 1.79
C LEU A 126 12.76 19.27 3.30
N THR A 127 13.48 20.04 4.12
CA THR A 127 13.45 19.89 5.59
C THR A 127 12.04 20.16 6.15
N ALA A 128 11.36 21.20 5.66
CA ALA A 128 9.98 21.50 6.06
C ALA A 128 9.02 20.37 5.66
N ALA A 129 9.11 19.88 4.42
CA ALA A 129 8.30 18.78 3.91
C ALA A 129 8.52 17.48 4.72
N MET A 130 9.76 17.19 5.16
CA MET A 130 10.03 16.06 6.05
C MET A 130 9.23 16.14 7.37
N GLY A 131 8.98 17.34 7.90
CA GLY A 131 8.11 17.55 9.05
C GLY A 131 6.67 17.07 8.81
N VAL A 132 6.13 17.32 7.61
CA VAL A 132 4.80 16.85 7.21
C VAL A 132 4.80 15.32 7.00
N THR A 133 5.86 14.75 6.42
CA THR A 133 5.97 13.29 6.27
C THR A 133 5.92 12.53 7.60
N ALA A 134 6.35 13.14 8.71
CA ALA A 134 6.24 12.52 10.03
C ALA A 134 4.77 12.39 10.50
N ARG A 135 3.92 13.37 10.16
CA ARG A 135 2.46 13.32 10.43
C ARG A 135 1.80 12.23 9.60
N ILE A 136 2.11 12.17 8.29
CA ILE A 136 1.66 11.09 7.40
C ILE A 136 2.10 9.73 7.97
N GLY A 137 3.34 9.63 8.44
CA GLY A 137 3.88 8.40 9.02
C GLY A 137 3.10 7.91 10.24
N ALA A 138 2.67 8.82 11.12
CA ALA A 138 1.84 8.46 12.27
C ALA A 138 0.48 7.88 11.83
N LEU A 139 -0.18 8.49 10.85
CA LEU A 139 -1.46 8.01 10.30
C LEU A 139 -1.32 6.63 9.64
N LEU A 140 -0.29 6.45 8.79
CA LEU A 140 -0.05 5.17 8.14
C LEU A 140 0.32 4.07 9.14
N ALA A 141 1.03 4.41 10.22
CA ALA A 141 1.38 3.47 11.28
C ALA A 141 0.15 3.04 12.09
N ASP A 142 -0.72 3.98 12.45
CA ASP A 142 -1.97 3.68 13.15
C ASP A 142 -2.89 2.77 12.30
N GLU A 143 -3.03 3.07 11.01
CA GLU A 143 -3.85 2.24 10.12
C GLU A 143 -3.23 0.85 9.89
N ALA A 144 -1.91 0.75 9.81
CA ALA A 144 -1.21 -0.53 9.71
C ALA A 144 -1.41 -1.38 10.98
N GLN A 145 -1.34 -0.74 12.16
CA GLN A 145 -1.57 -1.39 13.44
C GLN A 145 -3.02 -1.90 13.55
N HIS A 146 -4.00 -1.06 13.22
CA HIS A 146 -5.41 -1.45 13.22
C HIS A 146 -5.69 -2.62 12.25
N GLY A 147 -5.09 -2.59 11.06
CA GLY A 147 -5.19 -3.69 10.09
C GLY A 147 -4.53 -4.99 10.58
N ALA A 148 -3.40 -4.90 11.28
CA ALA A 148 -2.73 -6.06 11.88
C ALA A 148 -3.56 -6.66 13.02
N ASP A 149 -4.17 -5.82 13.86
CA ASP A 149 -5.08 -6.26 14.91
C ASP A 149 -6.29 -7.00 14.33
N LEU A 150 -6.97 -6.43 13.32
CA LEU A 150 -8.07 -7.11 12.62
C LEU A 150 -7.66 -8.44 11.98
N SER A 151 -6.46 -8.49 11.40
CA SER A 151 -5.93 -9.70 10.76
C SER A 151 -5.62 -10.79 11.77
N ARG A 152 -5.18 -10.43 12.98
CA ARG A 152 -5.01 -11.34 14.11
C ARG A 152 -6.36 -11.89 14.58
N GLU A 153 -7.37 -11.04 14.76
CA GLU A 153 -8.70 -11.49 15.19
C GLU A 153 -9.36 -12.39 14.14
N LEU A 154 -9.20 -12.08 12.85
CA LEU A 154 -9.65 -12.96 11.76
C LEU A 154 -8.98 -14.34 11.85
N ARG A 155 -7.66 -14.37 12.07
CA ARG A 155 -6.92 -15.62 12.23
C ARG A 155 -7.42 -16.43 13.44
N ALA A 156 -7.70 -15.77 14.56
CA ALA A 156 -8.25 -16.41 15.75
C ALA A 156 -9.60 -17.09 15.44
N VAL A 157 -10.51 -16.39 14.76
CA VAL A 157 -11.80 -16.97 14.31
C VAL A 157 -11.60 -18.22 13.45
N LEU A 158 -10.67 -18.16 12.49
CA LEU A 158 -10.47 -19.25 11.52
C LEU A 158 -9.71 -20.45 12.09
N THR A 159 -9.09 -20.31 13.26
CA THR A 159 -8.29 -21.36 13.91
C THR A 159 -8.87 -21.84 15.24
N ALA A 160 -9.89 -21.15 15.77
CA ALA A 160 -10.55 -21.54 17.00
C ALA A 160 -11.22 -22.91 16.90
N GLU A 161 -11.17 -23.67 18.00
CA GLU A 161 -11.95 -24.89 18.14
C GLU A 161 -13.45 -24.57 18.19
N ARG A 162 -14.27 -25.51 17.72
CA ARG A 162 -15.74 -25.35 17.74
C ARG A 162 -16.24 -25.21 19.17
N GLY A 163 -17.18 -24.29 19.36
CA GLY A 163 -17.86 -24.07 20.64
C GLY A 163 -17.60 -22.68 21.18
N TRP A 164 -17.40 -22.56 22.49
CA TRP A 164 -17.27 -21.26 23.13
C TRP A 164 -16.03 -20.48 22.65
N GLN A 165 -14.94 -21.16 22.25
CA GLN A 165 -13.75 -20.51 21.71
C GLN A 165 -14.05 -19.81 20.38
N SER A 166 -14.80 -20.46 19.48
CA SER A 166 -15.22 -19.84 18.22
C SER A 166 -16.16 -18.66 18.45
N ASP A 167 -17.08 -18.76 19.42
CA ASP A 167 -18.01 -17.68 19.73
C ASP A 167 -17.28 -16.45 20.30
N MET A 168 -16.29 -16.69 21.17
CA MET A 168 -15.45 -15.64 21.75
C MET A 168 -14.59 -14.94 20.68
N ALA A 169 -13.91 -15.71 19.82
CA ALA A 169 -13.11 -15.14 18.74
C ALA A 169 -13.96 -14.31 17.76
N VAL A 170 -15.19 -14.76 17.46
CA VAL A 170 -16.12 -13.99 16.63
C VAL A 170 -16.54 -12.69 17.33
N ALA A 171 -16.78 -12.72 18.65
CA ALA A 171 -17.11 -11.51 19.41
C ALA A 171 -15.95 -10.50 19.44
N GLU A 172 -14.70 -10.97 19.56
CA GLU A 172 -13.49 -10.13 19.50
C GLU A 172 -13.32 -9.51 18.11
N LEU A 173 -13.45 -10.29 17.04
CA LEU A 173 -13.42 -9.78 15.67
C LEU A 173 -14.52 -8.74 15.41
N ARG A 174 -15.74 -8.98 15.90
CA ARG A 174 -16.85 -8.01 15.80
C ARG A 174 -16.53 -6.71 16.55
N THR A 175 -15.96 -6.80 17.74
CA THR A 175 -15.51 -5.64 18.52
C THR A 175 -14.45 -4.85 17.76
N ALA A 176 -13.45 -5.52 17.21
CA ALA A 176 -12.37 -4.88 16.45
C ALA A 176 -12.88 -4.22 15.15
N LEU A 177 -13.85 -4.83 14.46
CA LEU A 177 -14.51 -4.25 13.29
C LEU A 177 -15.37 -3.02 13.63
N GLY A 178 -15.83 -2.90 14.87
CA GLY A 178 -16.70 -1.82 15.33
C GLY A 178 -17.99 -1.74 14.49
N PRO A 179 -18.45 -0.54 14.08
CA PRO A 179 -19.64 -0.37 13.26
C PRO A 179 -19.61 -1.11 11.91
N ARG A 180 -18.42 -1.51 11.45
CA ARG A 180 -18.29 -2.26 10.19
C ARG A 180 -18.84 -3.67 10.33
N ALA A 181 -18.88 -4.24 11.54
CA ALA A 181 -19.30 -5.62 11.82
C ALA A 181 -20.75 -5.93 11.40
N ASP A 182 -21.60 -4.91 11.27
CA ASP A 182 -23.00 -5.06 10.89
C ASP A 182 -23.21 -5.09 9.36
N GLY A 183 -22.15 -4.83 8.60
CA GLY A 183 -22.14 -4.98 7.15
C GLY A 183 -22.04 -6.44 6.70
N LEU A 184 -22.43 -6.69 5.46
CA LEU A 184 -22.23 -7.99 4.82
C LEU A 184 -20.74 -8.23 4.56
N HIS A 185 -20.28 -9.42 4.92
CA HIS A 185 -18.92 -9.87 4.65
C HIS A 185 -18.94 -11.24 3.98
N VAL A 186 -17.94 -11.48 3.15
CA VAL A 186 -17.62 -12.80 2.62
C VAL A 186 -16.19 -13.16 3.01
N LEU A 187 -15.99 -14.41 3.38
CA LEU A 187 -14.66 -14.98 3.57
C LEU A 187 -14.21 -15.57 2.23
N LEU A 188 -13.12 -15.04 1.69
CA LEU A 188 -12.46 -15.58 0.50
C LEU A 188 -11.20 -16.34 0.94
N CYS A 189 -11.04 -17.56 0.45
CA CYS A 189 -9.86 -18.39 0.69
C CYS A 189 -9.18 -18.73 -0.64
N VAL A 190 -7.89 -18.43 -0.76
CA VAL A 190 -7.07 -18.76 -1.93
C VAL A 190 -6.02 -19.78 -1.52
N ALA A 191 -6.10 -20.98 -2.09
CA ALA A 191 -5.18 -22.08 -1.83
C ALA A 191 -4.85 -22.87 -3.12
N PRO A 192 -3.63 -23.40 -3.26
CA PRO A 192 -2.48 -23.18 -2.37
C PRO A 192 -1.91 -21.77 -2.54
N TRP A 193 -1.58 -21.13 -1.42
CA TRP A 193 -0.82 -19.87 -1.37
C TRP A 193 0.68 -20.19 -1.27
N PRO A 194 1.56 -19.52 -2.04
CA PRO A 194 2.93 -19.99 -2.25
C PRO A 194 3.89 -19.73 -1.07
N SER A 195 3.54 -18.87 -0.13
CA SER A 195 4.43 -18.48 0.98
C SER A 195 3.68 -18.34 2.31
N ALA A 196 4.35 -18.67 3.40
CA ALA A 196 3.86 -18.38 4.75
C ALA A 196 4.30 -16.99 5.25
N ASP A 197 5.25 -16.35 4.55
CA ASP A 197 5.76 -15.03 4.90
C ASP A 197 4.67 -13.96 4.73
N PRO A 198 4.32 -13.22 5.80
CA PRO A 198 3.37 -12.11 5.71
C PRO A 198 3.78 -11.04 4.69
N ASP A 199 5.08 -10.84 4.43
CA ASP A 199 5.57 -9.83 3.48
C ASP A 199 5.33 -10.24 2.01
N ASP A 200 5.10 -11.52 1.73
CA ASP A 200 4.73 -12.01 0.39
C ASP A 200 3.23 -11.85 0.09
N ALA A 201 2.42 -11.77 1.16
CA ALA A 201 1.00 -11.47 1.05
C ALA A 201 0.79 -10.03 0.55
N PRO A 202 -0.25 -9.78 -0.26
CA PRO A 202 -0.57 -8.41 -0.64
C PRO A 202 -0.97 -7.61 0.59
N SER A 203 -0.71 -6.30 0.58
CA SER A 203 -1.31 -5.41 1.57
C SER A 203 -2.85 -5.52 1.51
N VAL A 204 -3.52 -5.35 2.66
CA VAL A 204 -5.00 -5.32 2.69
C VAL A 204 -5.55 -4.26 1.73
N ARG A 205 -4.83 -3.14 1.56
CA ARG A 205 -5.22 -2.03 0.66
C ARG A 205 -5.18 -2.41 -0.82
N ALA A 206 -4.28 -3.30 -1.21
CA ALA A 206 -4.14 -3.77 -2.58
C ALA A 206 -5.37 -4.54 -3.07
N VAL A 207 -6.23 -5.00 -2.15
CA VAL A 207 -7.43 -5.79 -2.45
C VAL A 207 -8.69 -4.96 -2.17
N PRO A 208 -9.42 -4.51 -3.21
CA PRO A 208 -10.63 -3.71 -3.02
C PRO A 208 -11.66 -4.41 -2.13
N GLY A 209 -12.08 -3.72 -1.07
CA GLY A 209 -13.09 -4.21 -0.13
C GLY A 209 -12.55 -5.19 0.93
N ALA A 210 -11.27 -5.57 0.90
CA ALA A 210 -10.69 -6.33 1.98
C ALA A 210 -10.59 -5.48 3.25
N THR A 211 -10.95 -6.09 4.37
CA THR A 211 -10.90 -5.48 5.72
C THR A 211 -9.80 -6.11 6.57
N ALA A 212 -9.53 -7.40 6.36
CA ALA A 212 -8.50 -8.15 7.05
C ALA A 212 -8.02 -9.30 6.14
N LEU A 213 -6.77 -9.74 6.32
CA LEU A 213 -6.25 -10.94 5.66
C LEU A 213 -5.30 -11.68 6.58
N CYS A 214 -5.20 -13.00 6.43
CA CYS A 214 -4.18 -13.78 7.14
C CYS A 214 -3.79 -15.02 6.33
N THR A 215 -2.55 -15.48 6.51
CA THR A 215 -2.10 -16.78 6.02
C THR A 215 -2.42 -17.85 7.05
N LEU A 216 -2.96 -18.98 6.58
CA LEU A 216 -3.34 -20.12 7.39
C LEU A 216 -2.76 -21.41 6.79
N PRO A 217 -2.46 -22.44 7.61
CA PRO A 217 -2.14 -23.77 7.09
C PRO A 217 -3.29 -24.32 6.24
N TRP A 218 -2.96 -24.95 5.12
CA TRP A 218 -3.90 -25.65 4.23
C TRP A 218 -3.40 -27.07 3.95
N GLY A 219 -3.97 -28.03 4.68
CA GLY A 219 -3.43 -29.40 4.68
C GLY A 219 -2.05 -29.47 5.35
N ALA A 220 -1.24 -30.46 4.98
CA ALA A 220 0.03 -30.74 5.65
C ALA A 220 1.18 -29.82 5.23
N THR A 221 1.18 -29.33 3.98
CA THR A 221 2.35 -28.67 3.37
C THR A 221 2.03 -27.35 2.67
N ALA A 222 0.76 -27.04 2.43
CA ALA A 222 0.37 -25.83 1.72
C ALA A 222 -0.15 -24.77 2.68
N GLN A 223 -0.26 -23.54 2.18
CA GLN A 223 -0.87 -22.41 2.86
C GLN A 223 -2.16 -22.00 2.15
N CYS A 224 -3.00 -21.27 2.85
CA CYS A 224 -4.17 -20.56 2.33
C CYS A 224 -4.04 -19.09 2.70
N LEU A 225 -4.33 -18.19 1.77
CA LEU A 225 -4.57 -16.79 2.07
C LEU A 225 -6.08 -16.60 2.28
N ALA A 226 -6.47 -16.27 3.51
CA ALA A 226 -7.85 -15.94 3.86
C ALA A 226 -8.03 -14.42 3.91
N LEU A 227 -9.11 -13.92 3.31
CA LEU A 227 -9.46 -12.50 3.27
C LEU A 227 -10.91 -12.31 3.71
N LEU A 228 -11.13 -11.36 4.61
CA LEU A 228 -12.45 -10.88 4.94
C LEU A 228 -12.79 -9.69 4.03
N ILE A 229 -13.74 -9.87 3.12
CA ILE A 229 -14.13 -8.87 2.13
C ILE A 229 -15.52 -8.33 2.46
N ARG A 230 -15.66 -7.01 2.57
CA ARG A 230 -16.96 -6.35 2.74
C ARG A 230 -17.72 -6.33 1.41
N LEU A 231 -18.98 -6.72 1.46
CA LEU A 231 -19.92 -6.63 0.35
C LEU A 231 -20.90 -5.47 0.57
N ARG A 232 -21.40 -4.92 -0.54
CA ARG A 232 -22.47 -3.90 -0.53
C ARG A 232 -23.87 -4.50 -0.68
N SER A 233 -23.95 -5.71 -1.24
CA SER A 233 -25.17 -6.46 -1.51
C SER A 233 -24.86 -7.95 -1.41
N PRO A 234 -25.77 -8.79 -0.89
CA PRO A 234 -25.56 -10.23 -0.81
C PRO A 234 -25.51 -10.89 -2.19
N ASP A 235 -26.13 -10.28 -3.20
CA ASP A 235 -26.27 -10.84 -4.55
C ASP A 235 -25.11 -10.45 -5.49
N VAL A 236 -24.23 -9.52 -5.06
CA VAL A 236 -23.15 -8.97 -5.89
C VAL A 236 -21.80 -9.41 -5.34
N LEU A 237 -21.33 -10.58 -5.79
CA LEU A 237 -20.03 -11.15 -5.40
C LEU A 237 -18.85 -10.68 -6.25
N THR A 238 -19.08 -9.82 -7.25
CA THR A 238 -18.05 -9.31 -8.17
C THR A 238 -16.77 -8.81 -7.48
N PRO A 239 -16.82 -8.08 -6.34
CA PRO A 239 -15.60 -7.68 -5.63
C PRO A 239 -14.76 -8.88 -5.18
N ALA A 240 -15.40 -9.91 -4.62
CA ALA A 240 -14.73 -11.10 -4.10
C ALA A 240 -14.19 -11.99 -5.24
N THR A 241 -14.96 -12.18 -6.32
CA THR A 241 -14.50 -12.99 -7.46
C THR A 241 -13.37 -12.30 -8.24
N THR A 242 -13.41 -10.97 -8.37
CA THR A 242 -12.31 -10.19 -8.97
C THR A 242 -11.04 -10.27 -8.12
N ALA A 243 -11.18 -10.16 -6.79
CA ALA A 243 -10.06 -10.36 -5.86
C ALA A 243 -9.48 -11.78 -5.99
N ALA A 244 -10.33 -12.80 -6.03
CA ALA A 244 -9.91 -14.19 -6.19
C ALA A 244 -9.10 -14.40 -7.47
N GLY A 245 -9.57 -13.89 -8.62
CA GLY A 245 -8.85 -13.99 -9.90
C GLY A 245 -7.45 -13.40 -9.84
N ARG A 246 -7.31 -12.17 -9.32
CA ARG A 246 -6.01 -11.49 -9.18
C ARG A 246 -5.06 -12.22 -8.23
N LEU A 247 -5.57 -12.75 -7.12
CA LEU A 247 -4.78 -13.48 -6.14
C LEU A 247 -4.31 -14.83 -6.69
N LEU A 248 -5.16 -15.53 -7.47
CA LEU A 248 -4.79 -16.78 -8.14
C LEU A 248 -3.69 -16.55 -9.20
N GLU A 249 -3.78 -15.47 -9.97
CA GLU A 249 -2.71 -15.09 -10.92
C GLU A 249 -1.39 -14.83 -10.18
N ARG A 250 -1.43 -14.09 -9.07
CA ARG A 250 -0.24 -13.84 -8.23
C ARG A 250 0.34 -15.13 -7.64
N ALA A 251 -0.51 -16.01 -7.12
CA ALA A 251 -0.08 -17.28 -6.56
C ALA A 251 0.64 -18.16 -7.60
N ARG A 252 0.19 -18.13 -8.87
CA ARG A 252 0.84 -18.84 -9.98
C ARG A 252 2.17 -18.20 -10.39
N GLY A 253 2.26 -16.87 -10.40
CA GLY A 253 3.47 -16.13 -10.76
C GLY A 253 4.60 -16.25 -9.73
N GLY A 254 4.28 -16.39 -8.44
CA GLY A 254 5.26 -16.57 -7.37
C GLY A 254 5.98 -17.93 -7.40
N SER A 255 5.32 -18.97 -7.93
CA SER A 255 5.90 -20.32 -8.04
C SER A 255 7.00 -20.45 -9.10
N GLY A 256 7.21 -19.44 -9.95
CA GLY A 256 8.16 -19.50 -11.08
C GLY A 256 9.59 -19.02 -10.79
N ALA A 257 9.86 -18.43 -9.62
CA ALA A 257 11.16 -17.81 -9.33
C ALA A 257 12.17 -18.73 -8.59
N GLY A 258 11.81 -19.99 -8.32
CA GLY A 258 12.60 -20.92 -7.49
C GLY A 258 13.32 -22.07 -8.21
N SER A 259 13.29 -22.17 -9.54
CA SER A 259 13.89 -23.30 -10.25
C SER A 259 14.66 -22.90 -11.51
N ALA A 260 15.81 -22.26 -11.33
CA ALA A 260 16.95 -22.26 -12.27
C ALA A 260 18.19 -21.73 -11.51
N GLY A 261 19.30 -22.44 -11.31
CA GLY A 261 19.69 -23.78 -11.72
C GLY A 261 20.86 -24.26 -10.84
N GLY A 262 21.06 -25.58 -10.80
CA GLY A 262 22.31 -26.21 -10.39
C GLY A 262 23.27 -26.35 -11.57
#